data_AF-A0A1C0V1F8-F1
#
_entry.id   AF-A0A1C0V1F8-F1
#
_cell.length_a   1.000
_cell.length_b   1.000
_cell.length_c   1.000
_cell.angle_alpha   90.00
_cell.angle_beta   90.00
_cell.angle_gamma   90.00
#
_symmetry.space_group_name_H-M   'P 1'
#
loop_
_entity.id
_entity.type
_entity.pdbx_description
1 polymer ?
#
loop_
_entity_poly.entity_id
_entity_poly.type
_entity_poly.pdbx_seq_one_letter_code
_entity_poly.pdbx_strand_id
1 'polypeptide(L)'
;MTKTLNTQHLPPEAIHSLMTHLPDYVKVALIEKATQLECSLESAVEMAIASFIDSEAFSFEDCLLSQRLKESELVEFPQRK
;
A
#
# COMPACT_ATOMS: atom_id res chain seq x y z
N MET A 1 20.47 7.99 15.64
CA MET A 1 20.88 8.38 14.28
C MET A 1 19.62 8.43 13.44
N THR A 2 19.09 9.62 13.14
CA THR A 2 17.89 9.78 12.32
C THR A 2 18.28 9.52 10.86
N LYS A 3 18.08 8.28 10.40
CA LYS A 3 18.24 7.90 9.01
C LYS A 3 17.25 8.76 8.22
N THR A 4 17.77 9.78 7.53
CA THR A 4 17.03 10.50 6.50
C THR A 4 16.71 9.47 5.43
N LEU A 5 15.50 8.91 5.49
CA LEU A 5 14.95 8.12 4.40
C LEU A 5 14.79 9.10 3.24
N ASN A 6 15.81 9.24 2.40
CA ASN A 6 15.61 9.69 1.04
C ASN A 6 14.61 8.70 0.46
N THR A 7 13.33 9.06 0.41
CA THR A 7 12.27 8.31 -0.25
C THR A 7 12.55 8.31 -1.73
N GLN A 8 13.50 7.47 -2.12
CA GLN A 8 13.78 7.17 -3.51
C GLN A 8 12.68 6.24 -3.97
N HIS A 9 11.81 6.77 -4.83
CA HIS A 9 10.86 5.97 -5.56
C HIS A 9 11.55 5.27 -6.73
N LEU A 10 11.10 4.07 -7.07
CA LEU A 10 11.47 3.41 -8.30
C LEU A 10 10.97 4.27 -9.47
N PRO A 11 11.79 4.46 -10.52
CA PRO A 11 11.34 5.19 -11.70
C PRO A 11 10.16 4.44 -12.36
N PRO A 12 9.14 5.14 -12.88
CA PRO A 12 7.96 4.51 -13.47
C PRO A 12 8.30 3.47 -14.54
N GLU A 13 9.34 3.72 -15.33
CA GLU A 13 9.81 2.81 -16.39
C GLU A 13 10.29 1.47 -15.83
N ALA A 14 10.94 1.48 -14.65
CA ALA A 14 11.37 0.25 -13.99
C ALA A 14 10.18 -0.54 -13.46
N ILE A 15 9.15 0.14 -12.94
CA ILE A 15 7.92 -0.51 -12.46
C ILE A 15 7.16 -1.13 -13.63
N HIS A 16 7.03 -0.41 -14.74
CA HIS A 16 6.42 -0.97 -15.95
C HIS A 16 7.19 -2.20 -16.46
N SER A 17 8.52 -2.12 -16.50
CA SER A 17 9.38 -3.26 -16.87
C SER A 17 9.16 -4.46 -15.94
N LEU A 18 9.19 -4.26 -14.62
CA LEU A 18 8.90 -5.29 -13.62
C LEU A 18 7.53 -5.92 -13.89
N MET A 19 6.48 -5.11 -14.06
CA MET A 19 5.12 -5.55 -14.35
C MET A 19 5.06 -6.43 -15.59
N THR A 20 5.86 -6.19 -16.63
CA THR A 20 5.86 -7.04 -17.84
C THR A 20 6.30 -8.48 -17.58
N HIS A 21 7.16 -8.70 -16.58
CA HIS A 21 7.72 -10.00 -16.24
C HIS A 21 6.91 -10.77 -15.18
N LEU A 22 5.92 -10.11 -14.55
CA LEU A 22 5.07 -10.77 -13.56
C LEU A 22 4.05 -11.70 -14.24
N PRO A 23 3.71 -12.83 -13.59
CA PRO A 23 2.55 -13.62 -13.98
C PRO A 23 1.25 -12.80 -13.89
N ASP A 24 0.28 -13.10 -14.74
CA ASP A 24 -0.95 -12.31 -14.83
C ASP A 24 -1.74 -12.25 -13.51
N TYR A 25 -1.75 -13.33 -12.73
CA TYR A 25 -2.42 -13.35 -11.43
C TYR A 25 -1.79 -12.35 -10.44
N VAL A 26 -0.48 -12.11 -10.52
CA VAL A 26 0.21 -11.13 -9.66
C VAL A 26 -0.12 -9.71 -10.11
N LYS A 27 -0.15 -9.47 -11.43
CA LYS A 27 -0.54 -8.15 -11.99
C LYS A 27 -1.94 -7.76 -11.54
N VAL A 28 -2.90 -8.68 -11.64
CA VAL A 28 -4.28 -8.47 -11.21
C VAL A 28 -4.32 -8.16 -9.71
N ALA A 29 -3.64 -8.95 -8.88
CA ALA A 29 -3.60 -8.71 -7.43
C ALA A 29 -3.02 -7.32 -7.06
N LEU A 30 -1.97 -6.87 -7.76
CA LEU A 30 -1.39 -5.53 -7.53
C LEU A 30 -2.35 -4.41 -7.94
N ILE A 31 -3.05 -4.55 -9.07
CA ILE A 31 -4.04 -3.57 -9.54
C ILE A 31 -5.24 -3.51 -8.58
N GLU A 32 -5.74 -4.68 -8.15
CA GLU A 32 -6.81 -4.77 -7.16
C GLU A 32 -6.39 -4.11 -5.84
N LYS A 33 -5.15 -4.34 -5.40
CA LYS A 33 -4.62 -3.72 -4.18
C LYS A 33 -4.48 -2.20 -4.31
N ALA A 34 -3.96 -1.71 -5.43
CA ALA A 34 -3.89 -0.28 -5.70
C ALA A 34 -5.28 0.37 -5.64
N THR A 35 -6.28 -0.30 -6.21
CA THR A 35 -7.69 0.14 -6.16
C THR A 35 -8.24 0.13 -4.74
N GLN A 36 -8.03 -0.95 -3.98
CA GLN A 36 -8.49 -1.08 -2.59
C GLN A 36 -7.88 -0.03 -1.65
N LEU A 37 -6.64 0.38 -1.92
CA LEU A 37 -5.90 1.34 -1.11
C LEU A 37 -5.99 2.77 -1.64
N GLU A 38 -6.74 2.98 -2.72
CA GLU A 38 -6.87 4.28 -3.40
C GLU A 38 -5.51 4.93 -3.72
N CYS A 39 -4.54 4.10 -4.12
CA CYS A 39 -3.18 4.53 -4.45
C CYS A 39 -2.81 4.20 -5.90
N SER A 40 -1.66 4.71 -6.34
CA SER A 40 -1.16 4.38 -7.68
C SER A 40 -0.63 2.95 -7.73
N LEU A 41 -0.60 2.35 -8.93
CA LEU A 41 -0.01 1.03 -9.12
C LEU A 41 1.46 1.01 -8.69
N GLU A 42 2.18 2.09 -8.95
CA GLU A 42 3.57 2.28 -8.55
C GLU A 42 3.72 2.22 -7.03
N SER A 43 2.89 2.95 -6.29
CA SER A 43 2.90 2.91 -4.82
C SER A 43 2.56 1.52 -4.29
N ALA A 44 1.59 0.84 -4.89
CA ALA A 44 1.27 -0.53 -4.49
C ALA A 44 2.45 -1.49 -4.72
N VAL A 45 3.16 -1.39 -5.85
CA VAL A 45 4.36 -2.19 -6.13
C VAL A 45 5.47 -1.91 -5.12
N GLU A 46 5.76 -0.65 -4.84
CA GLU A 46 6.78 -0.26 -3.86
C GLU A 46 6.44 -0.76 -2.45
N MET A 47 5.18 -0.65 -2.03
CA MET A 47 4.71 -1.19 -0.75
C MET A 47 4.86 -2.72 -0.70
N ALA A 48 4.55 -3.44 -1.78
CA ALA A 48 4.74 -4.89 -1.85
C ALA A 48 6.21 -5.26 -1.63
N ILE A 49 7.11 -4.54 -2.32
CA ILE A 49 8.55 -4.77 -2.25
C ILE A 49 9.07 -4.43 -0.86
N ALA A 50 8.65 -3.30 -0.29
CA ALA A 50 9.04 -2.89 1.05
C ALA A 50 8.63 -3.94 2.10
N SER A 51 7.38 -4.40 2.04
CA SER A 51 6.85 -5.45 2.93
C SER A 51 7.58 -6.79 2.76
N PHE A 52 8.01 -7.12 1.53
CA PHE A 52 8.80 -8.33 1.27
C PHE A 52 10.24 -8.24 1.80
N ILE A 53 10.88 -7.06 1.69
CA ILE A 53 12.28 -6.84 2.09
C ILE A 53 12.40 -6.67 3.61
N ASP A 54 11.45 -5.98 4.23
CA ASP A 54 11.47 -5.64 5.65
C ASP A 54 10.15 -6.10 6.28
N SER A 55 10.23 -7.13 7.12
CA SER A 55 9.07 -7.70 7.82
C SER A 55 8.43 -6.74 8.84
N GLU A 56 9.14 -5.67 9.22
CA GLU A 56 8.62 -4.61 10.09
C GLU A 56 8.10 -3.40 9.29
N ALA A 57 8.19 -3.43 7.95
CA ALA A 57 7.63 -2.37 7.12
C ALA A 57 6.10 -2.40 7.12
N PHE A 58 5.50 -1.21 6.99
CA PHE A 58 4.05 -1.06 6.85
C PHE A 58 3.54 -1.93 5.68
N SER A 59 2.76 -2.93 6.03
CA SER A 59 2.16 -3.87 5.11
C SER A 59 0.88 -3.29 4.50
N PHE A 60 0.36 -3.97 3.48
CA PHE A 60 -0.95 -3.65 2.92
C PHE A 60 -2.06 -3.78 3.96
N GLU A 61 -1.93 -4.74 4.88
CA GLU A 61 -2.88 -5.00 5.97
C GLU A 61 -2.94 -3.84 6.98
N ASP A 62 -1.80 -3.19 7.25
CA ASP A 62 -1.72 -2.06 8.19
C ASP A 62 -2.47 -0.83 7.66
N CYS A 63 -2.47 -0.63 6.35
CA CYS A 63 -3.22 0.43 5.70
C CYS A 63 -4.74 0.21 5.83
N LEU A 64 -5.20 -1.03 5.63
CA LEU A 64 -6.62 -1.40 5.80
C LEU A 64 -7.08 -1.36 7.26
N LEU A 65 -6.21 -1.71 8.22
CA LEU A 65 -6.51 -1.58 9.65
C LEU A 65 -6.78 -0.12 10.02
N SER A 66 -5.95 0.79 9.52
CA SER A 66 -6.12 2.23 9.76
C SER A 66 -7.44 2.77 9.20
N GLN A 67 -7.85 2.29 8.02
CA GLN A 67 -9.15 2.64 7.43
C GLN A 67 -10.34 2.09 8.24
N ARG A 68 -10.26 0.82 8.67
CA ARG A 68 -11.32 0.19 9.48
C ARG A 68 -11.49 0.86 10.85
N LEU A 69 -10.40 1.26 11.49
CA LEU A 69 -10.46 2.01 12.75
C LEU A 69 -11.16 3.36 12.54
N LYS A 70 -10.82 4.07 11.46
CA LYS A 70 -11.46 5.34 11.09
C LYS A 70 -12.96 5.22 10.81
N GLU A 71 -13.40 4.09 10.24
CA GLU A 71 -14.82 3.78 10.08
C GLU A 71 -15.51 3.45 11.40
N SER A 72 -14.84 2.74 12.32
CA SER A 72 -15.41 2.40 13.63
C SER A 72 -15.61 3.60 14.55
N GLU A 73 -14.72 4.60 14.49
CA GLU A 73 -14.86 5.86 15.23
C GLU A 73 -16.05 6.70 14.75
N LEU A 74 -16.45 6.57 13.48
CA LEU A 74 -17.60 7.28 12.92
C LEU A 74 -18.96 6.68 13.34
N VAL A 75 -18.97 5.46 13.91
CA VAL A 75 -20.20 4.78 14.34
C VAL A 75 -20.54 5.06 15.83
N GLU A 76 -19.61 5.60 16.62
CA GLU A 76 -19.78 5.85 18.07
C GLU A 76 -20.28 7.25 18.46
N PHE A 77 -21.20 7.88 17.72
CA PHE A 77 -21.94 9.04 18.26
C PHE A 77 -23.43 9.07 17.90
N PRO A 78 -24.32 8.55 18.77
CA PRO A 78 -25.61 9.17 19.01
C PRO A 78 -25.44 10.20 20.12
N GLN A 79 -25.34 11.48 19.74
CA GLN A 79 -25.46 12.62 20.65
C GLN A 79 -26.81 12.54 21.38
N ARG A 80 -26.82 12.05 22.62
CA ARG A 80 -27.96 12.21 23.53
C ARG A 80 -28.03 13.66 23.96
N LYS A 81 -29.04 14.37 23.44
CA LYS A 81 -29.53 15.65 23.98
C LYS A 81 -30.10 15.47 25.38
#